data_AF-A0A925QKM4-F1
#
_entry.id   AF-A0A925QKM4-F1
#
_cell.length_a   1.000
_cell.length_b   1.000
_cell.length_c   1.000
_cell.angle_alpha   90.00
_cell.angle_beta   90.00
_cell.angle_gamma   90.00
#
_symmetry.space_group_name_H-M   'P 1'
#
loop_
_entity.id
_entity.type
_entity.pdbx_description
1 polymer ?
#
loop_
_entity_poly.entity_id
_entity_poly.type
_entity_poly.pdbx_seq_one_letter_code
_entity_poly.pdbx_strand_id
1 'polypeptide(L)'
;MSIRHLDRLLEPKSVAVLGASNRSGSVGATVWRNLRAGRFKGPVHAVNPKHTELDGVAFFARATDLPQPPDLAVLCTPPDTVAGLIDEVGRLGTRAAIVMTAGLSAAQKQAMLAAARPHLLRVLGPNCLGLLSPHLGLNASFAHTDGLPGELAFVSQSGALVTAVLDWATSRRIGFSHMVSLGERADVDFGDLLDYLASDARTRSILLYIESIEAPAKFMSAARAAARNKPVIVVKAGRAGNGLKAAASHTGALAGSDIVFDAAIRRAGMLRVETLQDLFMAAETLARFGRNRDEKLMLMTNGGGAGVLAADAA
;
A
#
# COMPACT_ATOMS: atom_id res chain seq x y z
N MET A 1 6.48 -17.21 7.89
CA MET A 1 7.21 -16.65 6.72
C MET A 1 6.44 -15.43 6.17
N SER A 2 6.23 -14.37 6.95
CA SER A 2 5.42 -13.22 6.51
C SER A 2 6.17 -12.30 5.54
N ILE A 3 7.46 -12.02 5.79
CA ILE A 3 8.19 -10.98 5.05
C ILE A 3 9.00 -11.46 3.83
N ARG A 4 8.99 -12.76 3.53
CA ARG A 4 9.83 -13.31 2.45
C ARG A 4 9.49 -12.64 1.12
N HIS A 5 10.52 -12.14 0.42
CA HIS A 5 10.44 -11.45 -0.87
C HIS A 5 9.66 -10.12 -0.89
N LEU A 6 9.22 -9.59 0.25
CA LEU A 6 8.60 -8.26 0.31
C LEU A 6 9.59 -7.14 0.00
N ASP A 7 10.90 -7.37 0.19
CA ASP A 7 11.96 -6.48 -0.30
C ASP A 7 11.86 -6.26 -1.81
N ARG A 8 11.48 -7.27 -2.58
CA ARG A 8 11.31 -7.16 -4.04
C ARG A 8 10.05 -6.38 -4.43
N LEU A 9 9.10 -6.24 -3.52
CA LEU A 9 7.92 -5.41 -3.70
C LEU A 9 8.20 -3.95 -3.32
N LEU A 10 8.84 -3.72 -2.17
CA LEU A 10 8.98 -2.40 -1.54
C LEU A 10 10.29 -1.67 -1.91
N GLU A 11 11.34 -2.44 -2.22
CA GLU A 11 12.66 -1.96 -2.66
C GLU A 11 13.18 -2.67 -3.92
N PRO A 12 12.41 -2.72 -5.02
CA PRO A 12 12.84 -3.37 -6.25
C PRO A 12 14.03 -2.66 -6.89
N LYS A 13 14.93 -3.43 -7.51
CA LYS A 13 16.02 -2.89 -8.34
C LYS A 13 15.65 -2.77 -9.81
N SER A 14 14.59 -3.43 -10.26
CA SER A 14 14.10 -3.43 -11.63
C SER A 14 12.59 -3.67 -11.67
N VAL A 15 11.91 -3.09 -12.66
CA VAL A 15 10.45 -3.18 -12.79
C VAL A 15 10.07 -3.56 -14.23
N ALA A 16 9.10 -4.44 -14.40
CA ALA A 16 8.45 -4.68 -15.69
C ALA A 16 6.95 -4.36 -15.61
N VAL A 17 6.43 -3.63 -16.58
CA VAL A 17 5.00 -3.30 -16.69
C VAL A 17 4.37 -4.19 -17.76
N LEU A 18 3.64 -5.20 -17.31
CA LEU A 18 2.90 -6.12 -18.17
C LEU A 18 1.53 -5.51 -18.47
N GLY A 19 1.24 -5.30 -19.75
CA GLY A 19 0.09 -4.51 -20.18
C GLY A 19 0.39 -3.01 -20.30
N ALA A 20 1.66 -2.61 -20.39
CA ALA A 20 2.04 -1.26 -20.80
C ALA A 20 1.38 -0.92 -22.15
N SER A 21 0.90 0.30 -22.35
CA SER A 21 0.15 0.67 -23.55
C SER A 21 0.33 2.15 -23.86
N ASN A 22 0.18 2.52 -25.13
CA ASN A 22 0.07 3.92 -25.56
C ASN A 22 -1.38 4.45 -25.52
N ARG A 23 -2.36 3.60 -25.17
CA ARG A 23 -3.76 3.99 -25.10
C ARG A 23 -3.98 4.98 -23.96
N SER A 24 -4.32 6.21 -24.32
CA SER A 24 -4.66 7.26 -23.37
C SER A 24 -5.72 6.78 -22.37
N GLY A 25 -5.50 7.10 -21.09
CA GLY A 25 -6.38 6.70 -19.98
C GLY A 25 -6.30 5.23 -19.58
N SER A 26 -5.49 4.38 -20.23
CA SER A 26 -5.29 3.01 -19.74
C SER A 26 -4.42 2.98 -18.49
N VAL A 27 -4.71 2.05 -17.57
CA VAL A 27 -3.92 1.86 -16.34
C VAL A 27 -2.45 1.61 -16.67
N GLY A 28 -2.16 0.71 -17.61
CA GLY A 28 -0.79 0.42 -18.03
C GLY A 28 -0.04 1.62 -18.60
N ALA A 29 -0.71 2.50 -19.35
CA ALA A 29 -0.11 3.75 -19.81
C ALA A 29 0.23 4.71 -18.65
N THR A 30 -0.66 4.82 -17.66
CA THR A 30 -0.43 5.68 -16.49
C THR A 30 0.70 5.15 -15.62
N VAL A 31 0.72 3.84 -15.32
CA VAL A 31 1.82 3.21 -14.54
C VAL A 31 3.15 3.38 -15.25
N TRP A 32 3.20 3.14 -16.57
CA TRP A 32 4.42 3.35 -17.36
C TRP A 32 4.92 4.79 -17.24
N ARG A 33 4.04 5.77 -17.46
CA ARG A 33 4.39 7.19 -17.34
C ARG A 33 4.87 7.55 -15.94
N ASN A 34 4.21 7.04 -14.89
CA ASN A 34 4.59 7.30 -13.50
C ASN A 34 5.99 6.75 -13.19
N LEU A 35 6.29 5.53 -13.62
CA LEU A 35 7.63 4.93 -13.44
C LEU A 35 8.72 5.68 -14.22
N ARG A 36 8.39 6.20 -15.40
CA ARG A 36 9.33 6.94 -16.28
C ARG A 36 9.53 8.40 -15.87
N ALA A 37 8.47 9.05 -15.37
CA ALA A 37 8.52 10.43 -14.87
C ALA A 37 9.12 10.51 -13.46
N GLY A 38 8.97 9.44 -12.69
CA GLY A 38 9.57 9.31 -11.37
C GLY A 38 11.10 9.31 -11.40
N ARG A 39 11.71 9.30 -10.21
CA ARG A 39 13.18 9.29 -10.02
C ARG A 39 13.76 7.89 -9.83
N PHE A 40 13.01 6.86 -10.23
CA PHE A 40 13.46 5.48 -10.12
C PHE A 40 14.68 5.22 -11.01
N LYS A 41 15.76 4.75 -10.39
CA LYS A 41 17.05 4.55 -11.07
C LYS A 41 17.23 3.16 -11.68
N GLY A 42 16.39 2.20 -11.30
CA GLY A 42 16.44 0.85 -11.84
C GLY A 42 15.89 0.78 -13.27
N PRO A 43 16.25 -0.27 -14.04
CA PRO A 43 15.67 -0.47 -15.36
C PRO A 43 14.16 -0.70 -15.26
N VAL A 44 13.42 -0.10 -16.19
CA VAL A 44 11.97 -0.25 -16.35
C VAL A 44 11.69 -0.79 -17.75
N HIS A 45 11.01 -1.93 -17.83
CA HIS A 45 10.69 -2.59 -19.08
C HIS A 45 9.19 -2.60 -19.36
N ALA A 46 8.80 -2.33 -20.59
CA ALA A 46 7.42 -2.43 -21.04
C ALA A 46 7.20 -3.79 -21.71
N VAL A 47 6.13 -4.50 -21.32
CA VAL A 47 5.75 -5.77 -21.94
C VAL A 47 4.32 -5.66 -22.47
N ASN A 48 4.15 -5.76 -23.79
CA ASN A 48 2.85 -5.87 -24.43
C ASN A 48 2.98 -6.49 -25.83
N PRO A 49 2.24 -7.56 -26.15
CA PRO A 49 2.31 -8.19 -27.48
C PRO A 49 1.72 -7.35 -28.62
N LYS A 50 0.94 -6.31 -28.32
CA LYS A 50 0.21 -5.50 -29.32
C LYS A 50 0.87 -4.15 -29.63
N HIS A 51 1.85 -3.73 -28.84
CA HIS A 51 2.52 -2.44 -28.99
C HIS A 51 4.03 -2.68 -29.12
N THR A 52 4.69 -1.90 -29.97
CA THR A 52 6.11 -2.06 -30.27
C THR A 52 6.98 -1.03 -29.57
N GLU A 53 6.45 0.15 -29.26
CA GLU A 53 7.17 1.21 -28.56
C GLU A 53 6.23 2.22 -27.86
N LEU A 54 6.77 2.90 -26.86
CA LEU A 54 6.20 4.10 -26.24
C LEU A 54 7.34 4.99 -25.73
N ASP A 55 7.27 6.29 -26.01
CA ASP A 55 8.29 7.28 -25.61
C ASP A 55 9.73 6.91 -26.04
N GLY A 56 9.88 6.30 -27.23
CA GLY A 56 11.16 5.86 -27.77
C GLY A 56 11.75 4.62 -27.07
N VAL A 57 10.97 3.95 -26.22
CA VAL A 57 11.35 2.71 -25.55
C VAL A 57 10.65 1.53 -26.21
N ALA A 58 11.43 0.55 -26.67
CA ALA A 58 10.92 -0.68 -27.26
C ALA A 58 10.18 -1.53 -26.23
N PHE A 59 9.09 -2.15 -26.68
CA PHE A 59 8.30 -3.06 -25.89
C PHE A 59 8.74 -4.49 -26.16
N PHE A 60 8.79 -5.29 -25.10
CA PHE A 60 8.92 -6.74 -25.24
C PHE A 60 7.55 -7.34 -25.51
N ALA A 61 7.48 -8.30 -26.44
CA ALA A 61 6.23 -8.97 -26.76
C ALA A 61 5.78 -9.90 -25.61
N ARG A 62 6.73 -10.56 -24.94
CA ARG A 62 6.51 -11.50 -23.83
C ARG A 62 7.44 -11.18 -22.66
N ALA A 63 7.07 -11.60 -21.46
CA ALA A 63 7.94 -11.42 -20.29
C ALA A 63 9.23 -12.24 -20.44
N THR A 64 9.15 -13.40 -21.09
CA THR A 64 10.30 -14.25 -21.45
C THR A 64 11.32 -13.62 -22.38
N ASP A 65 10.98 -12.52 -23.06
CA ASP A 65 11.92 -11.81 -23.93
C ASP A 65 12.75 -10.76 -23.14
N LEU A 66 12.46 -10.56 -21.85
CA LEU A 66 13.21 -9.64 -20.98
C LEU A 66 14.67 -10.11 -20.81
N PRO A 67 15.63 -9.17 -20.75
CA PRO A 67 17.05 -9.51 -20.65
C PRO A 67 17.41 -10.18 -19.32
N GLN A 68 16.62 -9.93 -18.28
CA GLN A 68 16.75 -10.52 -16.95
C GLN A 68 15.38 -10.51 -16.26
N PRO A 69 15.14 -11.40 -15.29
CA PRO A 69 13.93 -11.33 -14.49
C PRO A 69 13.85 -9.99 -13.76
N PRO A 70 12.70 -9.28 -13.82
CA PRO A 70 12.49 -8.09 -13.01
C PRO A 70 12.39 -8.48 -11.53
N ASP A 71 12.79 -7.57 -10.63
CA ASP A 71 12.49 -7.74 -9.21
C ASP A 71 10.98 -7.64 -8.96
N LEU A 72 10.34 -6.70 -9.66
CA LEU A 72 8.91 -6.41 -9.56
C LEU A 72 8.20 -6.46 -10.93
N ALA A 73 7.17 -7.29 -11.03
CA ALA A 73 6.24 -7.26 -12.16
C ALA A 73 4.96 -6.48 -11.80
N VAL A 74 4.55 -5.52 -12.63
CA VAL A 74 3.28 -4.79 -12.46
C VAL A 74 2.33 -5.21 -13.56
N LEU A 75 1.25 -5.91 -13.19
CA LEU A 75 0.27 -6.47 -14.11
C LEU A 75 -0.94 -5.54 -14.23
N CYS A 76 -1.13 -5.02 -15.44
CA CYS A 76 -2.25 -4.17 -15.85
C CYS A 76 -3.07 -4.85 -16.97
N THR A 77 -3.19 -6.19 -16.92
CA THR A 77 -3.77 -7.00 -18.00
C THR A 77 -5.16 -7.54 -17.65
N PRO A 78 -5.96 -8.03 -18.62
CA PRO A 78 -7.28 -8.59 -18.36
C PRO A 78 -7.25 -9.80 -17.40
N PRO A 79 -8.33 -10.05 -16.62
CA PRO A 79 -8.38 -11.11 -15.59
C PRO A 79 -7.89 -12.49 -16.06
N ASP A 80 -8.28 -12.91 -17.26
CA ASP A 80 -7.96 -14.25 -17.79
C ASP A 80 -6.46 -14.48 -18.04
N THR A 81 -5.69 -13.41 -18.18
CA THR A 81 -4.25 -13.50 -18.44
C THR A 81 -3.42 -13.57 -17.16
N VAL A 82 -3.98 -13.20 -16.01
CA VAL A 82 -3.23 -12.93 -14.77
C VAL A 82 -2.50 -14.18 -14.28
N ALA A 83 -3.18 -15.33 -14.18
CA ALA A 83 -2.55 -16.55 -13.66
C ALA A 83 -1.39 -17.03 -14.56
N GLY A 84 -1.57 -16.98 -15.88
CA GLY A 84 -0.53 -17.35 -16.84
C GLY A 84 0.70 -16.44 -16.76
N LEU A 85 0.48 -15.12 -16.67
CA LEU A 85 1.57 -14.16 -16.53
C LEU A 85 2.31 -14.29 -15.20
N ILE A 86 1.60 -14.60 -14.10
CA ILE A 86 2.23 -14.86 -12.79
C ILE A 86 3.14 -16.08 -12.84
N ASP A 87 2.71 -17.18 -13.48
CA ASP A 87 3.58 -18.34 -13.68
C ASP A 87 4.78 -17.99 -14.58
N GLU A 88 4.54 -17.28 -15.69
CA GLU A 88 5.60 -16.87 -16.63
C GLU A 88 6.70 -16.05 -15.94
N VAL A 89 6.34 -14.98 -15.22
CA VAL A 89 7.33 -14.15 -14.51
C VAL A 89 7.97 -14.88 -13.34
N GLY A 90 7.23 -15.78 -12.67
CA GLY A 90 7.74 -16.61 -11.59
C GLY A 90 8.82 -17.59 -12.06
N ARG A 91 8.58 -18.27 -13.19
CA ARG A 91 9.55 -19.17 -13.85
C ARG A 91 10.82 -18.45 -14.29
N LEU A 92 10.71 -17.19 -14.71
CA LEU A 92 11.87 -16.37 -15.08
C LEU A 92 12.76 -16.02 -13.88
N GLY A 93 12.19 -15.98 -12.67
CA GLY A 93 12.93 -15.60 -11.46
C GLY A 93 12.35 -14.42 -10.69
N THR A 94 11.26 -13.81 -11.17
CA THR A 94 10.57 -12.72 -10.46
C THR A 94 10.03 -13.22 -9.13
N ARG A 95 10.09 -12.39 -8.08
CA ARG A 95 9.65 -12.77 -6.72
C ARG A 95 8.57 -11.88 -6.13
N ALA A 96 8.22 -10.77 -6.78
CA ALA A 96 7.10 -9.94 -6.40
C ALA A 96 6.29 -9.48 -7.62
N ALA A 97 4.98 -9.43 -7.47
CA ALA A 97 4.07 -8.88 -8.46
C ALA A 97 3.03 -7.95 -7.82
N ILE A 98 2.68 -6.88 -8.51
CA ILE A 98 1.50 -6.05 -8.23
C ILE A 98 0.46 -6.41 -9.28
N VAL A 99 -0.70 -6.88 -8.83
CA VAL A 99 -1.83 -7.16 -9.71
C VAL A 99 -2.85 -6.03 -9.53
N MET A 100 -2.90 -5.12 -10.50
CA MET A 100 -3.84 -3.99 -10.47
C MET A 100 -5.22 -4.39 -11.01
N THR A 101 -5.29 -5.49 -11.73
CA THR A 101 -6.51 -6.00 -12.35
C THR A 101 -7.62 -6.19 -11.33
N ALA A 102 -8.77 -5.58 -11.59
CA ALA A 102 -9.99 -5.73 -10.81
C ALA A 102 -10.93 -6.80 -11.41
N GLY A 103 -11.92 -7.24 -10.64
CA GLY A 103 -12.98 -8.12 -11.14
C GLY A 103 -12.56 -9.56 -11.36
N LEU A 104 -11.50 -10.03 -10.69
CA LEU A 104 -11.15 -11.44 -10.69
C LEU A 104 -12.19 -12.24 -9.91
N SER A 105 -12.73 -13.28 -10.55
CA SER A 105 -13.55 -14.30 -9.88
C SER A 105 -12.73 -15.04 -8.80
N ALA A 106 -13.43 -15.70 -7.87
CA ALA A 106 -12.78 -16.52 -6.85
C ALA A 106 -11.86 -17.61 -7.47
N ALA A 107 -12.30 -18.22 -8.58
CA ALA A 107 -11.50 -19.21 -9.31
C ALA A 107 -10.22 -18.61 -9.93
N GLN A 108 -10.32 -17.41 -10.54
CA GLN A 108 -9.15 -16.72 -11.08
C GLN A 108 -8.17 -16.29 -9.98
N LYS A 109 -8.66 -15.82 -8.82
CA LYS A 109 -7.81 -15.52 -7.66
C LYS A 109 -7.08 -16.76 -7.16
N GLN A 110 -7.78 -17.88 -7.05
CA GLN A 110 -7.16 -19.15 -6.64
C GLN A 110 -6.11 -19.62 -7.65
N ALA A 111 -6.39 -19.51 -8.95
CA ALA A 111 -5.44 -19.86 -10.00
C ALA A 111 -4.19 -18.96 -9.97
N MET A 112 -4.36 -17.66 -9.74
CA MET A 112 -3.27 -16.70 -9.57
C MET A 112 -2.35 -17.10 -8.39
N LEU A 113 -2.93 -17.40 -7.23
CA LEU A 113 -2.17 -17.81 -6.04
C LEU A 113 -1.49 -19.18 -6.24
N ALA A 114 -2.16 -20.11 -6.91
CA ALA A 114 -1.60 -21.42 -7.28
C ALA A 114 -0.40 -21.28 -8.22
N ALA A 115 -0.44 -20.35 -9.18
CA ALA A 115 0.66 -20.03 -10.08
C ALA A 115 1.84 -19.38 -9.36
N ALA A 116 1.60 -18.51 -8.37
CA ALA A 116 2.65 -17.84 -7.62
C ALA A 116 3.44 -18.76 -6.67
N ARG A 117 2.75 -19.76 -6.09
CA ARG A 117 3.25 -20.60 -4.99
C ARG A 117 4.54 -21.39 -5.28
N PRO A 118 4.70 -22.08 -6.44
CA PRO A 118 5.92 -22.83 -6.76
C PRO A 118 7.17 -21.96 -6.81
N HIS A 119 7.00 -20.67 -7.14
CA HIS A 119 8.09 -19.72 -7.34
C HIS A 119 8.36 -18.85 -6.11
N LEU A 120 7.56 -19.04 -5.05
CA LEU A 120 7.58 -18.22 -3.83
C LEU A 120 7.41 -16.73 -4.15
N LEU A 121 6.66 -16.45 -5.22
CA LEU A 121 6.36 -15.11 -5.69
C LEU A 121 5.26 -14.52 -4.80
N ARG A 122 5.46 -13.29 -4.33
CA ARG A 122 4.48 -12.56 -3.54
C ARG A 122 3.60 -11.67 -4.41
N VAL A 123 2.30 -11.60 -4.09
CA VAL A 123 1.32 -10.82 -4.86
C VAL A 123 0.71 -9.72 -3.98
N LEU A 124 0.90 -8.46 -4.40
CA LEU A 124 0.13 -7.32 -3.91
C LEU A 124 -1.13 -7.14 -4.77
N GLY A 125 -2.28 -6.99 -4.13
CA GLY A 125 -3.59 -6.95 -4.78
C GLY A 125 -4.35 -8.28 -4.68
N PRO A 126 -5.18 -8.66 -5.67
CA PRO A 126 -5.50 -7.93 -6.89
C PRO A 126 -6.30 -6.64 -6.60
N ASN A 127 -6.80 -5.96 -7.63
CA ASN A 127 -7.68 -4.80 -7.49
C ASN A 127 -7.10 -3.71 -6.56
N CYS A 128 -5.85 -3.33 -6.81
CA CYS A 128 -5.15 -2.35 -6.01
C CYS A 128 -4.69 -1.16 -6.85
N LEU A 129 -4.41 -0.03 -6.20
CA LEU A 129 -3.76 1.11 -6.86
C LEU A 129 -2.30 0.81 -7.22
N GLY A 130 -1.66 -0.11 -6.49
CA GLY A 130 -0.22 -0.33 -6.49
C GLY A 130 0.46 0.29 -5.27
N LEU A 131 1.73 0.68 -5.42
CA LEU A 131 2.51 1.27 -4.34
C LEU A 131 3.45 2.39 -4.80
N LEU A 132 3.82 3.24 -3.85
CA LEU A 132 4.85 4.25 -3.99
C LEU A 132 5.92 4.02 -2.91
N SER A 133 7.19 4.09 -3.31
CA SER A 133 8.35 4.19 -2.42
C SER A 133 9.10 5.47 -2.77
N PRO A 134 8.69 6.64 -2.23
CA PRO A 134 9.24 7.94 -2.63
C PRO A 134 10.76 8.08 -2.50
N HIS A 135 11.35 7.43 -1.50
CA HIS A 135 12.80 7.41 -1.28
C HIS A 135 13.59 6.73 -2.42
N LEU A 136 12.93 5.85 -3.20
CA LEU A 136 13.49 5.25 -4.42
C LEU A 136 13.09 6.02 -5.68
N GLY A 137 12.24 7.04 -5.57
CA GLY A 137 11.56 7.64 -6.72
C GLY A 137 10.62 6.67 -7.44
N LEU A 138 10.20 5.59 -6.77
CA LEU A 138 9.34 4.55 -7.34
C LEU A 138 7.87 4.92 -7.18
N ASN A 139 7.17 5.06 -8.30
CA ASN A 139 5.72 5.14 -8.36
C ASN A 139 5.17 3.99 -9.23
N ALA A 140 5.05 2.81 -8.63
CA ALA A 140 4.49 1.61 -9.26
C ALA A 140 2.97 1.57 -9.05
N SER A 141 2.31 2.68 -9.37
CA SER A 141 0.88 2.90 -9.17
C SER A 141 0.29 3.71 -10.31
N PHE A 142 -1.04 3.81 -10.36
CA PHE A 142 -1.72 4.77 -11.25
C PHE A 142 -2.25 6.01 -10.51
N ALA A 143 -1.63 6.39 -9.39
CA ALA A 143 -1.84 7.68 -8.76
C ALA A 143 -1.44 8.82 -9.73
N HIS A 144 -2.10 9.97 -9.63
CA HIS A 144 -1.87 11.07 -10.58
C HIS A 144 -0.71 12.00 -10.19
N THR A 145 -0.14 11.83 -9.00
CA THR A 145 1.03 12.57 -8.50
C THR A 145 2.01 11.63 -7.82
N ASP A 146 3.25 12.07 -7.66
CA ASP A 146 4.26 11.39 -6.85
C ASP A 146 4.18 11.81 -5.38
N GLY A 147 4.73 10.97 -4.49
CA GLY A 147 4.90 11.29 -3.08
C GLY A 147 6.24 11.95 -2.79
N LEU A 148 6.28 12.79 -1.75
CA LEU A 148 7.54 13.30 -1.20
C LEU A 148 8.22 12.24 -0.33
N PRO A 149 9.56 12.14 -0.32
CA PRO A 149 10.27 11.33 0.66
C PRO A 149 10.02 11.79 2.09
N GLY A 150 9.77 10.85 2.99
CA GLY A 150 9.62 11.10 4.42
C GLY A 150 9.61 9.80 5.22
N GLU A 151 9.10 9.87 6.45
CA GLU A 151 9.23 8.79 7.43
C GLU A 151 7.90 8.11 7.80
N LEU A 152 6.80 8.49 7.14
CA LEU A 152 5.48 7.90 7.35
C LEU A 152 5.25 6.74 6.37
N ALA A 153 4.79 5.60 6.85
CA ALA A 153 4.21 4.56 5.99
C ALA A 153 2.69 4.65 6.02
N PHE A 154 2.04 4.69 4.86
CA PHE A 154 0.58 4.60 4.75
C PHE A 154 0.17 3.31 4.04
N VAL A 155 -0.61 2.47 4.72
CA VAL A 155 -1.14 1.23 4.17
C VAL A 155 -2.66 1.29 4.18
N SER A 156 -3.27 1.11 3.01
CA SER A 156 -4.71 1.23 2.84
C SER A 156 -5.26 0.09 2.01
N GLN A 157 -6.39 -0.45 2.45
CA GLN A 157 -7.22 -1.32 1.62
C GLN A 157 -7.81 -0.57 0.40
N SER A 158 -8.19 0.69 0.57
CA SER A 158 -8.80 1.50 -0.49
C SER A 158 -7.74 2.27 -1.27
N GLY A 159 -7.68 2.06 -2.59
CA GLY A 159 -6.83 2.82 -3.50
C GLY A 159 -7.22 4.31 -3.58
N ALA A 160 -8.52 4.61 -3.59
CA ALA A 160 -9.01 6.00 -3.61
C ALA A 160 -8.56 6.81 -2.38
N LEU A 161 -8.41 6.15 -1.23
CA LEU A 161 -7.87 6.82 -0.05
C LEU A 161 -6.36 7.01 -0.13
N VAL A 162 -5.61 6.12 -0.79
CA VAL A 162 -4.19 6.37 -1.08
C VAL A 162 -4.03 7.63 -1.90
N THR A 163 -4.83 7.83 -2.96
CA THR A 163 -4.78 9.06 -3.75
C THR A 163 -5.23 10.29 -2.95
N ALA A 164 -6.30 10.21 -2.17
CA ALA A 164 -6.77 11.34 -1.36
C ALA A 164 -5.74 11.77 -0.29
N VAL A 165 -5.10 10.80 0.37
CA VAL A 165 -4.02 11.07 1.34
C VAL A 165 -2.81 11.67 0.65
N LEU A 166 -2.48 11.19 -0.55
CA LEU A 166 -1.36 11.71 -1.33
C LEU A 166 -1.55 13.18 -1.72
N ASP A 167 -2.76 13.56 -2.16
CA ASP A 167 -3.09 14.95 -2.52
C ASP A 167 -3.01 15.87 -1.30
N TRP A 168 -3.63 15.42 -0.20
CA TRP A 168 -3.60 16.13 1.08
C TRP A 168 -2.16 16.35 1.56
N ALA A 169 -1.32 15.31 1.52
CA ALA A 169 0.05 15.36 1.99
C ALA A 169 0.93 16.26 1.11
N THR A 170 0.73 16.23 -0.21
CA THR A 170 1.44 17.09 -1.17
C THR A 170 1.20 18.57 -0.85
N SER A 171 -0.04 18.96 -0.59
CA SER A 171 -0.39 20.34 -0.21
C SER A 171 0.26 20.82 1.11
N ARG A 172 0.67 19.88 1.98
CA ARG A 172 1.25 20.14 3.29
C ARG A 172 2.74 19.82 3.38
N ARG A 173 3.36 19.40 2.27
CA ARG A 173 4.75 18.93 2.19
C ARG A 173 5.05 17.80 3.20
N ILE A 174 4.10 16.89 3.38
CA ILE A 174 4.28 15.69 4.19
C ILE A 174 4.80 14.57 3.29
N GLY A 175 5.89 13.93 3.71
CA GLY A 175 6.52 12.84 2.97
C GLY A 175 6.24 11.47 3.56
N PHE A 176 6.38 10.45 2.71
CA PHE A 176 6.18 9.05 3.06
C PHE A 176 7.43 8.21 2.78
N SER A 177 7.65 7.21 3.61
CA SER A 177 8.59 6.12 3.33
C SER A 177 7.98 5.17 2.30
N HIS A 178 6.72 4.79 2.51
CA HIS A 178 5.93 3.93 1.64
C HIS A 178 4.45 4.33 1.63
N MET A 179 3.81 4.19 0.49
CA MET A 179 2.35 4.22 0.36
C MET A 179 1.90 2.97 -0.37
N VAL A 180 1.09 2.13 0.27
CA VAL A 180 0.74 0.81 -0.27
C VAL A 180 -0.78 0.66 -0.31
N SER A 181 -1.31 0.42 -1.51
CA SER A 181 -2.69 -0.02 -1.70
C SER A 181 -2.73 -1.54 -1.72
N LEU A 182 -3.42 -2.12 -0.75
CA LEU A 182 -3.54 -3.57 -0.60
C LEU A 182 -4.59 -4.20 -1.52
N GLY A 183 -5.60 -3.43 -1.95
CA GLY A 183 -6.70 -3.92 -2.78
C GLY A 183 -7.48 -5.03 -2.09
N GLU A 184 -7.58 -6.19 -2.74
CA GLU A 184 -8.27 -7.37 -2.20
C GLU A 184 -7.41 -8.24 -1.26
N ARG A 185 -6.10 -7.99 -1.12
CA ARG A 185 -5.19 -8.72 -0.18
C ARG A 185 -5.18 -10.25 -0.36
N ALA A 186 -5.14 -10.74 -1.59
CA ALA A 186 -5.17 -12.19 -1.82
C ALA A 186 -3.93 -12.94 -1.28
N ASP A 187 -2.79 -12.28 -1.16
CA ASP A 187 -1.56 -12.83 -0.55
C ASP A 187 -0.93 -11.86 0.44
N VAL A 188 -0.41 -10.72 -0.04
CA VAL A 188 0.18 -9.70 0.84
C VAL A 188 -0.92 -8.98 1.61
N ASP A 189 -0.84 -8.99 2.95
CA ASP A 189 -1.82 -8.38 3.85
C ASP A 189 -1.21 -7.38 4.85
N PHE A 190 -2.03 -6.86 5.76
CA PHE A 190 -1.57 -5.95 6.82
C PHE A 190 -0.51 -6.55 7.74
N GLY A 191 -0.58 -7.85 8.04
CA GLY A 191 0.40 -8.50 8.91
C GLY A 191 1.78 -8.55 8.27
N ASP A 192 1.84 -8.86 6.97
CA ASP A 192 3.09 -8.84 6.20
C ASP A 192 3.75 -7.46 6.17
N LEU A 193 2.95 -6.43 5.85
CA LEU A 193 3.45 -5.06 5.79
C LEU A 193 3.83 -4.53 7.17
N LEU A 194 3.07 -4.85 8.23
CA LEU A 194 3.43 -4.47 9.59
C LEU A 194 4.76 -5.08 10.02
N ASP A 195 4.99 -6.37 9.75
CA ASP A 195 6.26 -7.02 10.08
C ASP A 195 7.44 -6.37 9.32
N TYR A 196 7.28 -6.09 8.03
CA TYR A 196 8.31 -5.42 7.23
C TYR A 196 8.59 -4.01 7.78
N LEU A 197 7.53 -3.20 7.89
CA LEU A 197 7.60 -1.79 8.30
C LEU A 197 8.05 -1.65 9.75
N ALA A 198 7.84 -2.63 10.63
CA ALA A 198 8.37 -2.61 11.99
C ALA A 198 9.90 -2.58 12.03
N SER A 199 10.56 -3.19 11.05
CA SER A 199 12.02 -3.31 10.96
C SER A 199 12.68 -2.29 10.02
N ASP A 200 11.93 -1.70 9.09
CA ASP A 200 12.47 -0.72 8.14
C ASP A 200 12.98 0.55 8.85
N ALA A 201 14.24 0.91 8.64
CA ALA A 201 14.84 2.08 9.27
C ALA A 201 14.26 3.42 8.78
N ARG A 202 13.67 3.45 7.58
CA ARG A 202 13.11 4.69 6.97
C ARG A 202 11.72 5.01 7.50
N THR A 203 10.96 4.01 7.90
CA THR A 203 9.63 4.18 8.48
C THR A 203 9.72 4.44 9.97
N ARG A 204 9.24 5.60 10.43
CA ARG A 204 9.19 5.97 11.86
C ARG A 204 7.79 5.81 12.45
N SER A 205 6.76 5.95 11.63
CA SER A 205 5.36 5.78 12.03
C SER A 205 4.55 5.11 10.93
N ILE A 206 3.53 4.35 11.32
CA ILE A 206 2.70 3.57 10.41
C ILE A 206 1.23 4.02 10.54
N LEU A 207 0.61 4.32 9.42
CA LEU A 207 -0.78 4.72 9.30
C LEU A 207 -1.54 3.62 8.54
N LEU A 208 -2.63 3.12 9.11
CA LEU A 208 -3.43 2.04 8.55
C LEU A 208 -4.87 2.50 8.31
N TYR A 209 -5.38 2.27 7.10
CA TYR A 209 -6.81 2.28 6.82
C TYR A 209 -7.29 0.84 6.58
N ILE A 210 -8.12 0.33 7.48
CA ILE A 210 -8.55 -1.07 7.51
C ILE A 210 -10.07 -1.16 7.33
N GLU A 211 -10.53 -2.00 6.41
CA GLU A 211 -11.96 -2.36 6.30
C GLU A 211 -12.21 -3.75 6.88
N SER A 212 -11.33 -4.72 6.58
CA SER A 212 -11.39 -6.09 7.11
C SER A 212 -10.00 -6.69 7.35
N ILE A 213 -9.94 -7.76 8.16
CA ILE A 213 -8.74 -8.55 8.45
C ILE A 213 -9.06 -10.03 8.21
N GLU A 214 -8.34 -10.67 7.30
CA GLU A 214 -8.55 -12.08 6.94
C GLU A 214 -7.73 -13.07 7.78
N ALA A 215 -6.54 -12.66 8.22
CA ALA A 215 -5.63 -13.46 9.05
C ALA A 215 -5.41 -12.83 10.44
N PRO A 216 -6.37 -12.90 11.38
CA PRO A 216 -6.30 -12.19 12.66
C PRO A 216 -5.08 -12.54 13.52
N ALA A 217 -4.68 -13.82 13.57
CA ALA A 217 -3.53 -14.24 14.37
C ALA A 217 -2.22 -13.63 13.86
N LYS A 218 -2.02 -13.65 12.54
CA LYS A 218 -0.88 -13.02 11.85
C LYS A 218 -0.87 -11.51 12.08
N PHE A 219 -2.01 -10.85 11.86
CA PHE A 219 -2.18 -9.42 12.11
C PHE A 219 -1.84 -9.05 13.56
N MET A 220 -2.39 -9.77 14.55
CA MET A 220 -2.16 -9.46 15.96
C MET A 220 -0.71 -9.66 16.40
N SER A 221 0.00 -10.63 15.82
CA SER A 221 1.42 -10.83 16.06
C SER A 221 2.24 -9.64 15.53
N ALA A 222 2.04 -9.30 14.25
CA ALA A 222 2.76 -8.23 13.58
C ALA A 222 2.44 -6.85 14.17
N ALA A 223 1.17 -6.60 14.48
CA ALA A 223 0.71 -5.35 15.09
C ALA A 223 1.38 -5.10 16.45
N ARG A 224 1.46 -6.12 17.32
CA ARG A 224 2.17 -5.99 18.61
C ARG A 224 3.66 -5.74 18.42
N ALA A 225 4.29 -6.40 17.44
CA ALA A 225 5.69 -6.18 17.15
C ALA A 225 5.95 -4.75 16.65
N ALA A 226 5.15 -4.27 15.72
CA ALA A 226 5.23 -2.93 15.16
C ALA A 226 4.98 -1.84 16.23
N ALA A 227 3.89 -1.95 16.97
CA ALA A 227 3.46 -0.96 17.96
C ALA A 227 4.43 -0.79 19.15
N ARG A 228 5.20 -1.83 19.49
CA ARG A 228 6.27 -1.72 20.50
C ARG A 228 7.41 -0.80 20.04
N ASN A 229 7.69 -0.79 18.74
CA ASN A 229 8.83 -0.09 18.18
C ASN A 229 8.45 1.29 17.66
N LYS A 230 7.26 1.42 17.06
CA LYS A 230 6.84 2.57 16.25
C LYS A 230 5.38 2.92 16.54
N PRO A 231 4.99 4.21 16.54
CA PRO A 231 3.60 4.59 16.54
C PRO A 231 2.86 3.94 15.36
N VAL A 232 1.77 3.24 15.66
CA VAL A 232 0.87 2.68 14.65
C VAL A 232 -0.52 3.24 14.90
N ILE A 233 -1.04 3.97 13.92
CA ILE A 233 -2.35 4.60 13.97
C ILE A 233 -3.27 3.91 12.98
N VAL A 234 -4.49 3.62 13.42
CA VAL A 234 -5.46 2.84 12.65
C VAL A 234 -6.77 3.59 12.57
N VAL A 235 -7.31 3.72 11.36
CA VAL A 235 -8.71 4.09 11.13
C VAL A 235 -9.47 2.87 10.60
N LYS A 236 -10.61 2.56 11.23
CA LYS A 236 -11.50 1.47 10.84
C LYS A 236 -12.68 1.99 10.03
N ALA A 237 -12.85 1.46 8.83
CA ALA A 237 -14.05 1.69 8.03
C ALA A 237 -15.19 0.76 8.45
N GLY A 238 -16.45 1.14 8.18
CA GLY A 238 -17.61 0.29 8.39
C GLY A 238 -17.90 -0.03 9.87
N ARG A 239 -17.95 0.99 10.73
CA ARG A 239 -18.09 0.85 12.19
C ARG A 239 -19.53 0.71 12.70
N ALA A 240 -20.51 1.31 12.01
CA ALA A 240 -21.90 1.40 12.47
C ALA A 240 -22.91 0.97 11.38
N GLY A 241 -24.13 0.57 11.78
CA GLY A 241 -25.15 -0.12 10.96
C GLY A 241 -25.14 0.11 9.44
N ASN A 242 -25.29 1.36 8.98
CA ASN A 242 -25.28 1.68 7.54
C ASN A 242 -23.87 1.58 6.92
N GLY A 243 -22.82 1.92 7.67
CA GLY A 243 -21.43 1.73 7.27
C GLY A 243 -20.98 0.26 7.26
N LEU A 244 -21.52 -0.58 8.16
CA LEU A 244 -21.29 -2.04 8.14
C LEU A 244 -21.88 -2.65 6.87
N LYS A 245 -23.12 -2.27 6.51
CA LYS A 245 -23.76 -2.67 5.26
C LYS A 245 -23.00 -2.15 4.03
N ALA A 246 -22.62 -0.88 4.02
CA ALA A 246 -21.86 -0.29 2.91
C ALA A 246 -20.49 -0.94 2.74
N ALA A 247 -19.76 -1.21 3.82
CA ALA A 247 -18.47 -1.90 3.77
C ALA A 247 -18.63 -3.37 3.35
N ALA A 248 -19.67 -4.06 3.81
CA ALA A 248 -19.99 -5.42 3.37
C ALA A 248 -20.35 -5.46 1.87
N SER A 249 -21.10 -4.48 1.37
CA SER A 249 -21.38 -4.35 -0.07
C SER A 249 -20.14 -3.98 -0.89
N HIS A 250 -19.23 -3.18 -0.32
CA HIS A 250 -17.99 -2.77 -0.99
C HIS A 250 -16.96 -3.91 -1.08
N THR A 251 -16.86 -4.75 -0.04
CA THR A 251 -15.79 -5.75 0.10
C THR A 251 -16.25 -7.20 -0.01
N GLY A 252 -17.56 -7.45 0.08
CA GLY A 252 -18.13 -8.80 0.19
C GLY A 252 -17.85 -9.50 1.52
N ALA A 253 -17.15 -8.86 2.47
CA ALA A 253 -16.78 -9.47 3.75
C ALA A 253 -17.91 -9.32 4.79
N LEU A 254 -18.09 -10.36 5.62
CA LEU A 254 -18.98 -10.31 6.79
C LEU A 254 -18.51 -9.21 7.75
N ALA A 255 -19.45 -8.41 8.19
CA ALA A 255 -19.18 -7.26 9.04
C ALA A 255 -18.74 -7.74 10.44
N GLY A 256 -17.46 -7.58 10.77
CA GLY A 256 -16.90 -7.94 12.08
C GLY A 256 -17.37 -7.00 13.20
N SER A 257 -17.40 -7.51 14.43
CA SER A 257 -17.77 -6.70 15.61
C SER A 257 -16.75 -5.58 15.84
N ASP A 258 -17.21 -4.33 15.82
CA ASP A 258 -16.36 -3.15 16.04
C ASP A 258 -15.76 -3.14 17.46
N ILE A 259 -16.50 -3.66 18.46
CA ILE A 259 -16.02 -3.79 19.84
C ILE A 259 -14.84 -4.76 19.92
N VAL A 260 -14.92 -5.88 19.20
CA VAL A 260 -13.82 -6.86 19.14
C VAL A 260 -12.61 -6.26 18.43
N PHE A 261 -12.84 -5.50 17.36
CA PHE A 261 -11.79 -4.78 16.66
C PHE A 261 -11.12 -3.76 17.60
N ASP A 262 -11.87 -2.89 18.27
CA ASP A 262 -11.33 -1.91 19.21
C ASP A 262 -10.48 -2.56 20.32
N ALA A 263 -11.01 -3.61 20.96
CA ALA A 263 -10.27 -4.36 21.98
C ALA A 263 -8.97 -4.97 21.43
N ALA A 264 -8.98 -5.48 20.19
CA ALA A 264 -7.81 -6.02 19.53
C ALA A 264 -6.75 -4.94 19.23
N ILE A 265 -7.15 -3.78 18.69
CA ILE A 265 -6.25 -2.66 18.39
C ILE A 265 -5.61 -2.14 19.68
N ARG A 266 -6.40 -1.93 20.75
CA ARG A 266 -5.89 -1.53 22.07
C ARG A 266 -4.92 -2.56 22.64
N ARG A 267 -5.27 -3.85 22.59
CA ARG A 267 -4.39 -4.95 23.04
C ARG A 267 -3.09 -5.04 22.23
N ALA A 268 -3.09 -4.60 20.98
CA ALA A 268 -1.90 -4.55 20.16
C ALA A 268 -0.99 -3.36 20.51
N GLY A 269 -1.48 -2.35 21.24
CA GLY A 269 -0.75 -1.12 21.55
C GLY A 269 -0.83 -0.06 20.45
N MET A 270 -1.81 -0.17 19.55
CA MET A 270 -2.00 0.77 18.44
C MET A 270 -3.03 1.85 18.82
N LEU A 271 -2.87 3.04 18.24
CA LEU A 271 -3.83 4.13 18.42
C LEU A 271 -4.95 4.02 17.38
N ARG A 272 -6.18 3.78 17.82
CA ARG A 272 -7.35 3.89 16.95
C ARG A 272 -7.78 5.36 16.87
N VAL A 273 -8.04 5.83 15.66
CA VAL A 273 -8.69 7.12 15.39
C VAL A 273 -10.01 6.89 14.68
N GLU A 274 -10.95 7.83 14.84
CA GLU A 274 -12.32 7.64 14.37
C GLU A 274 -12.54 8.20 12.97
N THR A 275 -11.79 9.21 12.54
CA THR A 275 -11.97 9.82 11.21
C THR A 275 -10.68 9.86 10.39
N LEU A 276 -10.83 10.04 9.07
CA LEU A 276 -9.68 10.33 8.21
C LEU A 276 -9.03 11.67 8.57
N GLN A 277 -9.82 12.64 9.05
CA GLN A 277 -9.28 13.90 9.54
C GLN A 277 -8.38 13.68 10.77
N ASP A 278 -8.77 12.81 11.69
CA ASP A 278 -7.92 12.44 12.83
C ASP A 278 -6.66 11.72 12.38
N LEU A 279 -6.75 10.85 11.37
CA LEU A 279 -5.58 10.21 10.76
C LEU A 279 -4.63 11.25 10.17
N PHE A 280 -5.16 12.27 9.48
CA PHE A 280 -4.38 13.38 8.93
C PHE A 280 -3.72 14.24 10.01
N MET A 281 -4.44 14.59 11.07
CA MET A 281 -3.87 15.33 12.20
C MET A 281 -2.76 14.53 12.88
N ALA A 282 -2.96 13.22 13.05
CA ALA A 282 -1.96 12.35 13.63
C ALA A 282 -0.73 12.19 12.71
N ALA A 283 -0.93 12.07 11.39
CA ALA A 283 0.14 12.06 10.40
C ALA A 283 0.96 13.36 10.43
N GLU A 284 0.29 14.52 10.46
CA GLU A 284 0.94 15.82 10.53
C GLU A 284 1.72 16.00 11.84
N THR A 285 1.14 15.57 12.96
CA THR A 285 1.80 15.62 14.27
C THR A 285 3.07 14.76 14.27
N LEU A 286 2.99 13.52 13.79
CA LEU A 286 4.12 12.60 13.75
C LEU A 286 5.19 12.97 12.70
N ALA A 287 4.81 13.68 11.64
CA ALA A 287 5.75 14.19 10.65
C ALA A 287 6.55 15.40 11.16
N ARG A 288 5.95 16.21 12.04
CA ARG A 288 6.54 17.46 12.54
C ARG A 288 7.22 17.32 13.90
N PHE A 289 6.72 16.44 14.75
CA PHE A 289 7.17 16.29 16.13
C PHE A 289 7.75 14.89 16.36
N GLY A 290 8.90 14.84 17.03
CA GLY A 290 9.49 13.58 17.49
C GLY A 290 8.73 12.97 18.67
N ARG A 291 9.15 11.78 19.11
CA ARG A 291 8.61 11.14 20.31
C ARG A 291 8.88 12.02 21.53
N ASN A 292 7.84 12.64 22.09
CA ASN A 292 7.94 13.26 23.41
C ASN A 292 7.83 12.15 24.48
N ARG A 293 8.78 12.13 25.41
CA ARG A 293 8.81 11.17 26.52
C ARG A 293 8.46 11.81 27.86
N ASP A 294 8.28 13.12 27.88
CA ASP A 294 7.89 13.84 29.08
C ASP A 294 6.36 13.80 29.23
N GLU A 295 5.91 13.62 30.47
CA GLU A 295 4.49 13.66 30.85
C GLU A 295 4.03 15.11 31.10
N LYS A 296 4.94 16.08 31.08
CA LYS A 296 4.64 17.50 31.27
C LYS A 296 4.32 18.18 29.95
N LEU A 297 3.08 18.68 29.84
CA LEU A 297 2.64 19.55 28.76
C LEU A 297 2.60 21.00 29.25
N MET A 298 3.29 21.92 28.54
CA MET A 298 3.16 23.36 28.76
C MET A 298 2.26 23.95 27.68
N LEU A 299 1.17 24.60 28.10
CA LEU A 299 0.29 25.36 27.21
C LEU A 299 0.68 26.84 27.26
N MET A 300 1.07 27.41 26.11
CA MET A 300 1.35 28.84 25.97
C MET A 300 0.31 29.47 25.04
N THR A 301 -0.42 30.47 25.54
CA THR A 301 -1.48 31.18 24.81
C THR A 301 -1.41 32.67 25.09
N ASN A 302 -1.84 33.49 24.12
CA ASN A 302 -2.00 34.94 24.27
C ASN A 302 -3.43 35.34 24.68
N GLY A 303 -4.33 34.38 24.94
CA GLY A 303 -5.71 34.64 25.33
C GLY A 303 -6.28 33.55 26.23
N GLY A 304 -7.00 33.97 27.28
CA GLY A 304 -7.55 33.08 28.31
C GLY A 304 -8.53 32.04 27.75
N GLY A 305 -9.44 32.44 26.86
CA GLY A 305 -10.44 31.51 26.28
C GLY A 305 -9.82 30.36 25.48
N ALA A 306 -8.79 30.66 24.67
CA ALA A 306 -8.04 29.62 23.96
C ALA A 306 -7.25 28.71 24.92
N GLY A 307 -6.76 29.27 26.04
CA GLY A 307 -6.10 28.51 27.10
C GLY A 307 -7.03 27.52 27.78
N VAL A 308 -8.27 27.94 28.08
CA VAL A 308 -9.29 27.06 28.69
C VAL A 308 -9.64 25.92 27.73
N LEU A 309 -9.94 26.23 26.46
CA LEU A 309 -10.26 25.19 25.47
C LEU A 309 -9.09 24.20 25.25
N ALA A 310 -7.85 24.69 25.29
CA ALA A 310 -6.68 23.82 25.19
C ALA A 310 -6.49 22.95 26.44
N ALA A 311 -6.81 23.47 27.63
CA ALA A 311 -6.76 22.71 28.88
C ALA A 311 -7.88 21.66 28.96
N ASP A 312 -9.07 21.94 28.44
CA ASP A 312 -10.18 20.97 28.38
C ASP A 312 -9.87 19.78 27.44
N ALA A 313 -9.04 20.00 26.42
CA ALA A 313 -8.67 18.99 25.44
C ALA A 313 -7.44 18.14 25.81
N ALA A 314 -6.65 18.58 26.81
CA ALA A 314 -5.38 17.96 27.23
C ALA A 314 -5.60 16.82 28.24
#